data_AF-A0A6L6VCC1-F1
#
_entry.id   AF-A0A6L6VCC1-F1
#
_cell.length_a   1.000
_cell.length_b   1.000
_cell.length_c   1.000
_cell.angle_alpha   90.00
_cell.angle_beta   90.00
_cell.angle_gamma   90.00
#
_symmetry.space_group_name_H-M   'P 1'
#
loop_
_entity.id
_entity.type
_entity.pdbx_description
1 polymer ?
#
loop_
_entity_poly.entity_id
_entity_poly.type
_entity_poly.pdbx_seq_one_letter_code
_entity_poly.pdbx_strand_id
1 'polypeptide(L)'
;MASKKDDTAATEPSWLEELKDLTEDELKKLYPLTLALIRSWDKAVEPVLRVISSDPGLRRGGITHTTEPTLYDLKGLHPEKVEQILAEPALTAELVEKPAQSDAAGTDNKSEA
;
A
#
# COMPACT_ATOMS: atom_id res chain seq x y z
N MET A 1 -20.76 -33.35 3.88
CA MET A 1 -20.40 -32.17 4.70
C MET A 1 -19.92 -31.09 3.75
N ALA A 2 -20.83 -30.24 3.25
CA ALA A 2 -20.47 -29.13 2.37
C ALA A 2 -20.08 -27.93 3.24
N SER A 3 -18.79 -27.59 3.28
CA SER A 3 -18.36 -26.28 3.81
C SER A 3 -18.21 -25.34 2.62
N LYS A 4 -19.25 -24.54 2.38
CA LYS A 4 -19.15 -23.36 1.53
C LYS A 4 -18.23 -22.38 2.26
N LYS A 5 -17.03 -22.17 1.72
CA LYS A 5 -16.27 -20.95 1.97
C LYS A 5 -16.94 -19.88 1.12
N ASP A 6 -17.81 -19.11 1.74
CA ASP A 6 -18.30 -17.86 1.18
C ASP A 6 -17.13 -16.88 1.16
N ASP A 7 -16.30 -16.96 0.11
CA ASP A 7 -15.34 -15.93 -0.27
C ASP A 7 -16.16 -14.80 -0.90
N THR A 8 -16.87 -14.07 -0.04
CA THR A 8 -17.45 -12.79 -0.43
C THR A 8 -16.28 -11.82 -0.50
N ALA A 9 -15.59 -11.83 -1.64
CA ALA A 9 -14.87 -10.65 -2.10
C ALA A 9 -15.94 -9.57 -2.27
N ALA A 10 -16.23 -8.86 -1.16
CA ALA A 10 -16.95 -7.62 -1.22
C ALA A 10 -16.13 -6.75 -2.16
N THR A 11 -16.64 -6.55 -3.37
CA THR A 11 -16.17 -5.49 -4.26
C THR A 11 -16.46 -4.21 -3.51
N GLU A 12 -15.54 -3.81 -2.63
CA GLU A 12 -15.57 -2.49 -2.02
C GLU A 12 -15.69 -1.51 -3.18
N PRO A 13 -16.61 -0.54 -3.12
CA PRO A 13 -16.64 0.52 -4.11
C PRO A 13 -15.21 1.04 -4.24
N SER A 14 -14.72 1.10 -5.49
CA SER A 14 -13.38 1.58 -5.75
C SER A 14 -13.31 2.98 -5.17
N TRP A 15 -12.65 3.14 -4.03
CA TRP A 15 -12.53 4.42 -3.31
C TRP A 15 -11.94 5.51 -4.20
N LEU A 16 -11.28 5.13 -5.30
CA LEU A 16 -10.87 6.04 -6.37
C LEU A 16 -12.06 6.81 -6.97
N GLU A 17 -13.24 6.21 -7.10
CA GLU A 17 -14.46 6.89 -7.54
C GLU A 17 -14.92 7.91 -6.50
N GLU A 18 -14.85 7.59 -5.21
CA GLU A 18 -15.21 8.52 -4.13
C GLU A 18 -14.29 9.74 -4.09
N LEU A 19 -13.01 9.56 -4.44
CA LEU A 19 -12.08 10.68 -4.55
C LEU A 19 -12.28 11.55 -5.80
N LYS A 20 -12.81 11.01 -6.90
CA LYS A 20 -13.03 11.79 -8.13
C LYS A 20 -14.05 12.91 -7.94
N ASP A 21 -14.97 12.72 -7.01
CA ASP A 21 -15.99 13.70 -6.67
C ASP A 21 -15.47 14.79 -5.71
N LEU A 22 -14.26 14.62 -5.15
CA LEU A 22 -13.65 15.59 -4.25
C LEU A 22 -12.79 16.59 -5.02
N THR A 23 -12.98 17.86 -4.69
CA THR A 23 -12.06 18.92 -5.08
C THR A 23 -10.72 18.79 -4.36
N GLU A 24 -9.69 19.41 -4.91
CA GLU A 24 -8.37 19.43 -4.27
C GLU A 24 -8.40 20.01 -2.85
N ASP A 25 -9.22 21.05 -2.61
CA ASP A 25 -9.38 21.65 -1.28
C ASP A 25 -10.04 20.69 -0.29
N GLU A 26 -10.95 19.84 -0.76
CA GLU A 26 -11.57 18.79 0.07
C GLU A 26 -10.58 17.67 0.37
N LEU A 27 -9.80 17.24 -0.62
CA LEU A 27 -8.71 16.29 -0.42
C LEU A 27 -7.68 16.81 0.59
N LYS A 28 -7.33 18.09 0.51
CA LYS A 28 -6.41 18.72 1.46
C LYS A 28 -6.97 18.78 2.88
N LYS A 29 -8.29 18.94 3.03
CA LYS A 29 -8.95 18.95 4.35
C LYS A 29 -9.04 17.55 4.96
N LEU A 30 -9.35 16.55 4.14
CA LEU A 30 -9.58 15.17 4.60
C LEU A 30 -8.28 14.39 4.74
N TYR A 31 -7.38 14.51 3.78
CA TYR A 31 -6.16 13.70 3.64
C TYR A 31 -4.93 14.57 3.32
N PRO A 32 -4.57 15.53 4.20
CA PRO A 32 -3.49 16.47 3.93
C PRO A 32 -2.12 15.79 3.71
N LEU A 33 -1.79 14.73 4.46
CA LEU A 33 -0.52 14.03 4.32
C LEU A 33 -0.49 13.19 3.05
N THR A 34 -1.59 12.51 2.73
CA THR A 34 -1.72 11.72 1.51
C THR A 34 -1.61 12.59 0.27
N LEU A 35 -2.24 13.76 0.25
CA LEU A 35 -2.12 14.73 -0.83
C LEU A 35 -0.68 15.23 -0.97
N ALA A 36 -0.02 15.55 0.13
CA ALA A 36 1.38 15.98 0.12
C ALA A 36 2.32 14.88 -0.41
N LEU A 37 2.10 13.63 0.01
CA LEU A 37 2.86 12.47 -0.44
C LEU A 37 2.74 12.28 -1.96
N ILE A 38 1.52 12.26 -2.50
CA ILE A 38 1.29 12.07 -3.94
C ILE A 38 1.94 13.18 -4.76
N ARG A 39 1.88 14.43 -4.28
CA ARG A 39 2.52 15.58 -4.94
C ARG A 39 4.05 15.54 -4.95
N SER A 40 4.65 14.83 -3.99
CA SER A 40 6.10 14.65 -3.94
C SER A 40 6.60 13.67 -5.01
N TRP A 41 5.71 12.90 -5.64
CA TRP A 41 6.06 11.96 -6.70
C TRP A 41 6.22 12.68 -8.04
N ASP A 42 7.42 12.62 -8.59
CA ASP A 42 7.81 13.31 -9.83
C ASP A 42 8.08 12.35 -11.01
N LYS A 43 7.90 11.04 -10.81
CA LYS A 43 8.23 10.02 -11.80
C LYS A 43 7.02 9.63 -12.66
N ALA A 44 7.28 9.30 -13.92
CA ALA A 44 6.27 8.87 -14.88
C ALA A 44 5.81 7.39 -14.71
N VAL A 45 6.10 6.77 -13.57
CA VAL A 45 5.72 5.39 -13.26
C VAL A 45 4.79 5.35 -12.06
N GLU A 46 3.93 4.33 -12.00
CA GLU A 46 3.02 4.15 -10.87
C GLU A 46 3.81 3.82 -9.59
N PRO A 47 3.67 4.61 -8.51
CA PRO A 47 4.36 4.35 -7.26
C PRO A 47 3.67 3.25 -6.42
N VAL A 48 4.45 2.62 -5.56
CA VAL A 48 3.96 1.82 -4.43
C VAL A 48 4.36 2.49 -3.11
N LEU A 49 3.57 2.27 -2.06
CA LEU A 49 3.89 2.75 -0.72
C LEU A 49 4.80 1.73 -0.03
N ARG A 50 6.05 2.13 0.27
CA ARG A 50 6.94 1.37 1.14
C ARG A 50 6.73 1.80 2.57
N VAL A 51 6.52 0.84 3.48
CA VAL A 51 6.36 1.09 4.92
C VAL A 51 7.32 0.22 5.71
N ILE A 52 8.00 0.84 6.69
CA ILE A 52 8.87 0.18 7.66
C ILE A 52 8.46 0.66 9.05
N SER A 53 8.28 -0.26 10.00
CA SER A 53 8.04 0.09 11.40
C SER A 53 9.33 0.05 12.22
N SER A 54 9.49 1.01 13.12
CA SER A 54 10.49 0.94 14.19
C SER A 54 10.00 0.13 15.41
N ASP A 55 8.69 -0.12 15.50
CA ASP A 55 8.05 -0.91 16.56
C ASP A 55 7.40 -2.18 15.97
N PRO A 56 7.97 -3.37 16.19
CA PRO A 56 7.47 -4.60 15.59
C PRO A 56 6.06 -4.94 16.13
N GLY A 57 5.11 -5.14 15.21
CA GLY A 57 3.73 -5.49 15.57
C GLY A 57 2.82 -4.28 15.79
N LEU A 58 3.32 -3.06 15.62
CA LEU A 58 2.52 -1.84 15.62
C LEU A 58 1.36 -1.94 14.61
N ARG A 59 0.16 -1.55 15.03
CA ARG A 59 -1.05 -1.61 14.20
C ARG A 59 -1.57 -0.22 13.85
N ARG A 60 -1.63 0.09 12.55
CA ARG A 60 -2.14 1.37 12.04
C ARG A 60 -2.70 1.22 10.62
N GLY A 61 -3.76 1.95 10.26
CA GLY A 61 -4.44 1.75 8.97
C GLY A 61 -5.12 0.38 8.83
N GLY A 62 -5.43 -0.28 9.96
CA GLY A 62 -5.92 -1.66 10.00
C GLY A 62 -4.86 -2.74 9.76
N ILE A 63 -3.61 -2.36 9.51
CA ILE A 63 -2.49 -3.23 9.13
C ILE A 63 -1.53 -3.38 10.31
N THR A 64 -1.00 -4.59 10.50
CA THR A 64 0.12 -4.84 11.42
C THR A 64 1.43 -4.67 10.67
N HIS A 65 2.28 -3.77 11.13
CA HIS A 65 3.53 -3.41 10.47
C HIS A 65 4.73 -4.16 11.08
N THR A 66 5.75 -4.36 10.26
CA THR A 66 6.98 -5.06 10.66
C THR A 66 8.19 -4.16 10.47
N THR A 67 9.32 -4.58 11.02
CA THR A 67 10.61 -3.90 10.83
C THR A 67 11.22 -4.16 9.45
N GLU A 68 10.66 -5.09 8.67
CA GLU A 68 11.06 -5.32 7.28
C GLU A 68 10.24 -4.43 6.32
N PRO A 69 10.85 -3.91 5.24
CA PRO A 69 10.14 -3.11 4.26
C PRO A 69 9.00 -3.89 3.61
N THR A 70 7.78 -3.39 3.77
CA THR A 70 6.59 -3.93 3.11
C THR A 70 6.11 -2.96 2.04
N LEU A 71 5.76 -3.48 0.86
CA LEU A 71 5.25 -2.69 -0.26
C LEU A 71 3.75 -2.88 -0.39
N TYR A 72 3.02 -1.77 -0.51
CA TYR A 72 1.59 -1.76 -0.74
C TYR A 72 1.26 -1.04 -2.04
N ASP A 73 0.44 -1.67 -2.87
CA ASP A 73 -0.16 -0.98 -4.01
C ASP A 73 -1.13 0.10 -3.48
N LEU A 74 -0.92 1.36 -3.87
CA LEU A 74 -1.76 2.47 -3.41
C LEU A 74 -3.23 2.24 -3.76
N LYS A 75 -3.53 1.68 -4.95
CA LYS A 75 -4.88 1.30 -5.39
C LYS A 75 -5.61 0.38 -4.40
N GLY A 76 -4.87 -0.43 -3.64
CA GLY A 76 -5.41 -1.34 -2.62
C GLY A 76 -5.57 -0.69 -1.24
N LEU A 77 -5.15 0.56 -1.05
CA LEU A 77 -5.21 1.27 0.21
C LEU A 77 -6.15 2.47 0.13
N HIS A 78 -7.22 2.44 0.92
CA HIS A 78 -8.06 3.62 1.11
C HIS A 78 -7.21 4.81 1.63
N PRO A 79 -7.44 6.05 1.16
CA PRO A 79 -6.68 7.24 1.55
C PRO A 79 -6.63 7.46 3.05
N GLU A 80 -7.73 7.17 3.75
CA GLU A 80 -7.76 7.21 5.22
C GLU A 80 -6.70 6.29 5.86
N LYS A 81 -6.47 5.09 5.30
CA LYS A 81 -5.43 4.17 5.80
C LYS A 81 -4.04 4.73 5.53
N VAL A 82 -3.82 5.33 4.34
CA VAL A 82 -2.55 5.99 3.99
C VAL A 82 -2.30 7.17 4.91
N GLU A 83 -3.30 7.99 5.17
CA GLU A 83 -3.25 9.14 6.08
C GLU A 83 -2.86 8.69 7.49
N GLN A 84 -3.50 7.64 8.02
CA GLN A 84 -3.18 7.06 9.33
C GLN A 84 -1.75 6.51 9.39
N ILE A 85 -1.25 5.90 8.30
CA ILE A 85 0.12 5.40 8.21
C ILE A 85 1.12 6.57 8.22
N LEU A 86 0.88 7.60 7.42
CA LEU A 86 1.77 8.77 7.33
C LEU A 86 1.77 9.61 8.62
N ALA A 87 0.67 9.61 9.36
CA ALA A 87 0.56 10.31 10.63
C ALA A 87 1.27 9.59 11.81
N GLU A 88 1.72 8.34 11.63
CA GLU A 88 2.31 7.54 12.68
C GLU A 88 3.85 7.70 12.75
N PRO A 89 4.41 8.32 13.81
CA PRO A 89 5.84 8.58 13.90
C PRO A 89 6.72 7.33 13.94
N ALA A 90 6.19 6.20 14.41
CA ALA A 90 6.92 4.94 14.46
C ALA A 90 7.00 4.26 13.08
N LEU A 91 6.25 4.74 12.07
CA LEU A 91 6.29 4.25 10.70
C LEU A 91 7.10 5.21 9.81
N THR A 92 8.04 4.66 9.06
CA THR A 92 8.63 5.35 7.91
C THR A 92 7.87 4.90 6.67
N ALA A 93 7.18 5.84 6.01
CA ALA A 93 6.38 5.56 4.83
C ALA A 93 6.74 6.51 3.69
N GLU A 94 6.99 5.97 2.50
CA GLU A 94 7.41 6.74 1.33
C GLU A 94 6.97 6.09 0.01
N LEU A 95 6.90 6.90 -1.05
CA LEU A 95 6.65 6.39 -2.39
C LEU A 95 7.95 5.88 -3.02
N VAL A 96 7.88 4.69 -3.58
CA VAL A 96 8.99 4.09 -4.34
C VAL A 96 8.47 3.54 -5.67
N GLU A 97 9.39 3.33 -6.61
CA GLU A 97 9.04 2.63 -7.84
C GLU A 97 8.72 1.18 -7.49
N LYS A 98 7.68 0.63 -8.12
CA LYS A 98 7.40 -0.80 -8.00
C LYS A 98 8.64 -1.55 -8.50
N PRO A 99 9.27 -2.42 -7.68
CA PRO A 99 10.42 -3.17 -8.15
C PRO A 99 9.99 -3.97 -9.37
N ALA A 100 10.80 -3.92 -10.44
CA ALA A 100 10.59 -4.77 -11.59
C ALA A 100 10.50 -6.20 -11.05
N GLN A 101 9.39 -6.88 -11.34
CA GLN A 101 9.23 -8.29 -11.02
C GLN A 101 10.34 -9.02 -11.75
N SER A 102 11.48 -9.18 -11.08
CA SER A 102 12.52 -10.07 -11.52
C SER A 102 11.89 -11.42 -11.29
N ASP A 103 11.33 -12.02 -12.34
CA ASP A 103 11.08 -13.44 -12.37
C ASP A 103 12.41 -14.10 -11.98
N ALA A 104 12.53 -14.47 -10.71
CA ALA A 104 13.58 -15.35 -10.24
C ALA A 104 13.22 -16.75 -10.76
N ALA A 105 13.33 -16.91 -12.09
CA ALA A 105 13.68 -18.17 -12.70
C ALA A 105 15.08 -18.51 -12.21
N GLY A 106 15.17 -19.41 -11.23
CA GLY A 106 16.44 -19.74 -10.60
C GLY A 106 16.32 -20.77 -9.48
N THR A 107 15.88 -21.98 -9.81
CA THR A 107 16.60 -23.15 -9.30
C THR A 107 17.07 -23.94 -10.49
N ASP A 108 18.36 -23.75 -10.74
CA ASP A 108 19.17 -24.38 -11.76
C ASP A 108 19.11 -25.90 -11.70
N ASN A 109 19.11 -26.45 -12.90
CA ASN A 109 19.46 -27.81 -13.21
C ASN A 109 20.89 -28.10 -12.67
N LYS A 110 21.06 -29.09 -11.79
CA LYS A 110 22.38 -29.70 -11.57
C LYS A 110 22.31 -31.20 -11.27
N SER A 111 22.60 -31.95 -12.34
CA SER A 111 23.45 -33.15 -12.39
C SER A 111 22.92 -34.48 -11.86
N GLU A 112 22.52 -35.32 -12.82
CA GLU A 112 23.20 -36.59 -13.16
C GLU A 112 24.18 -37.14 -12.10
N ALA A 113 23.81 -38.28 -11.50
CA ALA A 113 24.64 -39.47 -11.28
C ALA A 113 23.72 -40.69 -11.05
#